data_AF-A0A6L5HJN7-F1
#
_entry.id   AF-A0A6L5HJN7-F1
#
_cell.length_a   1.000
_cell.length_b   1.000
_cell.length_c   1.000
_cell.angle_alpha   90.00
_cell.angle_beta   90.00
_cell.angle_gamma   90.00
#
_symmetry.space_group_name_H-M   'P 1'
#
loop_
_entity.id
_entity.type
_entity.pdbx_description
1 polymer ?
#
loop_
_entity_poly.entity_id
_entity_poly.type
_entity_poly.pdbx_seq_one_letter_code
_entity_poly.pdbx_strand_id
1 'polypeptide(L)'
;LHYNRYRYYDPQVGRFISKDPIGFAGGLNFYAYAPNPVGWVDPFGLARIPKSVKQKISDENRDFFGVETCESCISAVVPGQKSTKGISPPSNERQFDHIEADSRGGSNDENNTQLLCRKCNRGFSNNSKPNFRILNRIDGAQ
;
A
#
# COMPACT_ATOMS: atom_id res chain seq x y z
N LEU A 1 -14.65 3.89 26.43
CA LEU A 1 -15.29 4.34 25.19
C LEU A 1 -14.21 4.79 24.21
N HIS A 2 -14.13 4.19 23.02
CA HIS A 2 -13.11 4.57 22.03
C HIS A 2 -13.76 5.39 20.90
N TYR A 3 -13.11 6.49 20.54
CA TYR A 3 -13.60 7.40 19.50
C TYR A 3 -13.01 7.03 18.15
N ASN A 4 -13.87 6.69 17.19
CA ASN A 4 -13.48 6.45 15.81
C ASN A 4 -14.27 7.40 14.91
N ARG A 5 -13.71 8.61 14.68
CA ARG A 5 -14.10 9.75 13.82
C ARG A 5 -15.59 10.09 13.67
N TYR A 6 -16.45 9.11 13.37
CA TYR A 6 -17.88 9.26 13.18
C TYR A 6 -18.74 8.39 14.12
N ARG A 7 -18.16 7.51 14.96
CA ARG A 7 -18.91 6.63 15.88
C ARG A 7 -18.20 6.37 17.23
N TYR A 8 -19.01 6.05 18.23
CA TYR A 8 -18.58 5.64 19.56
C TYR A 8 -18.57 4.11 19.69
N TYR A 9 -17.41 3.54 20.02
CA TYR A 9 -17.21 2.10 20.19
C TYR A 9 -17.23 1.71 21.67
N ASP A 10 -18.01 0.67 21.97
CA ASP A 10 -18.02 0.03 23.28
C ASP A 10 -17.14 -1.24 23.28
N PRO A 11 -15.99 -1.22 23.97
CA PRO A 11 -15.09 -2.37 24.04
C PRO A 11 -15.65 -3.53 24.89
N GLN A 12 -16.60 -3.29 25.80
CA GLN A 12 -17.17 -4.38 26.62
C GLN A 12 -18.08 -5.29 25.80
N VAL A 13 -18.70 -4.75 24.77
CA VAL A 13 -19.73 -5.44 23.97
C VAL A 13 -19.26 -5.70 22.53
N GLY A 14 -18.12 -5.12 22.13
CA GLY A 14 -17.52 -5.34 20.82
C GLY A 14 -18.37 -4.81 19.66
N ARG A 15 -19.15 -3.74 19.86
CA ARG A 15 -20.06 -3.18 18.84
C ARG A 15 -20.09 -1.66 18.86
N PHE A 16 -20.58 -1.03 17.79
CA PHE A 16 -20.82 0.41 17.79
C PHE A 16 -22.13 0.73 18.52
N ILE A 17 -22.12 1.81 19.31
CA ILE A 17 -23.32 2.27 20.05
C ILE A 17 -24.27 3.03 19.10
N SER A 18 -23.71 3.69 18.09
CA SER A 18 -24.45 4.48 17.10
C SER A 18 -24.56 3.74 15.76
N LYS A 19 -25.73 3.84 15.12
CA LYS A 19 -26.03 3.30 13.79
C LYS A 19 -25.04 3.81 12.74
N ASP A 20 -24.63 2.96 11.79
CA ASP A 20 -23.77 3.37 10.68
C ASP A 20 -24.46 4.39 9.74
N PRO A 21 -23.87 5.58 9.50
CA PRO A 21 -24.42 6.57 8.57
C PRO A 21 -24.43 6.10 7.11
N ILE A 22 -23.66 5.05 6.73
CA ILE A 22 -23.64 4.51 5.36
C ILE A 22 -24.85 3.61 5.04
N GLY A 23 -25.69 3.32 6.04
CA GLY A 23 -26.93 2.55 5.85
C GLY A 23 -26.69 1.11 5.37
N PHE A 24 -27.53 0.63 4.45
CA PHE A 24 -27.48 -0.75 3.95
C PHE A 24 -26.21 -1.07 3.13
N ALA A 25 -25.49 -0.04 2.66
CA ALA A 25 -24.21 -0.24 1.97
C ALA A 25 -23.10 -0.75 2.89
N GLY A 26 -23.28 -0.68 4.22
CA GLY A 26 -22.35 -1.19 5.24
C GLY A 26 -22.63 -2.63 5.68
N GLY A 27 -23.59 -3.31 5.04
CA GLY A 27 -24.04 -4.66 5.38
C GLY A 27 -25.35 -4.68 6.19
N LEU A 28 -25.84 -5.90 6.47
CA LEU A 28 -27.14 -6.13 7.10
C LEU A 28 -27.20 -5.74 8.59
N ASN A 29 -26.05 -5.61 9.25
CA ASN A 29 -25.98 -5.31 10.68
C ASN A 29 -25.43 -3.91 10.92
N PHE A 30 -26.33 -2.97 11.22
CA PHE A 30 -26.02 -1.54 11.40
C PHE A 30 -25.17 -1.21 12.64
N TYR A 31 -24.96 -2.17 13.54
CA TYR A 31 -24.20 -2.03 14.77
C TYR A 31 -22.94 -2.90 14.79
N ALA A 32 -22.71 -3.71 13.75
CA ALA A 32 -21.59 -4.63 13.71
C ALA A 32 -20.25 -3.89 13.73
N TYR A 33 -19.41 -4.29 14.67
CA TYR A 33 -17.96 -4.15 14.52
C TYR A 33 -17.47 -5.37 13.71
N ALA A 34 -16.35 -5.20 12.99
CA ALA A 34 -15.82 -6.14 11.99
C ALA A 34 -16.15 -7.63 12.27
N PRO A 35 -16.59 -8.42 11.26
CA PRO A 35 -17.18 -9.74 11.44
C PRO A 35 -16.28 -10.79 12.13
N ASN A 36 -14.99 -10.51 12.32
CA ASN A 36 -14.11 -11.29 13.18
C ASN A 36 -13.10 -10.37 13.91
N PRO A 37 -13.35 -10.00 15.18
CA PRO A 37 -12.50 -9.07 15.92
C PRO A 37 -11.15 -9.65 16.38
N VAL A 38 -10.92 -10.97 16.23
CA VAL A 38 -9.68 -11.65 16.63
C VAL A 38 -8.78 -11.95 15.43
N GLY A 39 -9.37 -12.27 14.26
CA GLY A 39 -8.63 -12.59 13.04
C GLY A 39 -8.44 -11.41 12.07
N TRP A 40 -9.32 -10.41 12.14
CA TRP A 40 -9.32 -9.26 11.21
C TRP A 40 -8.97 -7.99 11.96
N VAL A 41 -7.71 -7.92 12.38
CA VAL A 41 -7.06 -6.63 12.64
C VAL A 41 -6.43 -6.22 11.31
N ASP A 42 -7.07 -5.30 10.59
CA ASP A 42 -6.48 -4.58 9.47
C ASP A 42 -6.24 -3.11 9.85
N PRO A 43 -5.02 -2.75 10.28
CA PRO A 43 -4.73 -1.37 10.64
C PRO A 43 -4.52 -0.45 9.44
N PHE A 44 -4.23 -0.95 8.22
CA PHE A 44 -3.88 -0.07 7.06
C PHE A 44 -4.11 -0.63 5.64
N GLY A 45 -4.45 -1.89 5.41
CA GLY A 45 -4.85 -2.40 4.09
C GLY A 45 -3.78 -2.24 2.99
N LEU A 46 -2.50 -2.20 3.34
CA LEU A 46 -1.40 -2.04 2.39
C LEU A 46 -0.82 -3.42 2.06
N ALA A 47 -1.22 -3.98 0.91
CA ALA A 47 -0.46 -4.88 0.04
C ALA A 47 0.62 -5.73 0.76
N ARG A 48 0.31 -7.02 1.02
CA ARG A 48 1.22 -7.96 1.70
C ARG A 48 2.37 -8.43 0.80
N ILE A 49 3.14 -7.51 0.23
CA ILE A 49 4.40 -7.86 -0.43
C ILE A 49 5.37 -8.36 0.66
N PRO A 50 5.84 -9.63 0.60
CA PRO A 50 6.76 -10.19 1.58
C PRO A 50 8.06 -9.39 1.64
N LYS A 51 8.71 -9.36 2.82
CA LYS A 51 10.02 -8.71 2.96
C LYS A 51 11.06 -9.29 2.00
N SER A 52 11.03 -10.61 1.78
CA SER A 52 11.92 -11.30 0.83
C SER A 52 11.74 -10.75 -0.59
N VAL A 53 10.49 -10.55 -1.02
CA VAL A 53 10.18 -9.97 -2.35
C VAL A 53 10.66 -8.52 -2.42
N LYS A 54 10.36 -7.68 -1.41
CA LYS A 54 10.83 -6.28 -1.39
C LYS A 54 12.36 -6.18 -1.49
N GLN A 55 13.06 -7.07 -0.79
CA GLN A 55 14.51 -7.10 -0.80
C GLN A 55 15.05 -7.49 -2.17
N LYS A 56 14.57 -8.59 -2.76
CA LYS A 56 14.92 -9.00 -4.13
C LYS A 56 14.70 -7.88 -5.15
N ILE A 57 13.52 -7.26 -5.15
CA ILE A 57 13.21 -6.16 -6.07
C ILE A 57 14.18 -4.98 -5.91
N SER A 58 14.55 -4.68 -4.66
CA SER A 58 15.47 -3.60 -4.38
C SER A 58 16.91 -3.92 -4.76
N ASP A 59 17.33 -5.16 -4.57
CA ASP A 59 18.66 -5.64 -4.93
C ASP A 59 18.80 -5.65 -6.45
N GLU A 60 17.83 -6.22 -7.18
CA GLU A 60 17.80 -6.18 -8.65
C GLU A 60 17.80 -4.74 -9.21
N ASN A 61 17.06 -3.83 -8.56
CA ASN A 61 17.01 -2.43 -8.97
C ASN A 61 18.36 -1.74 -8.74
N ARG A 62 19.02 -2.02 -7.61
CA ARG A 62 20.37 -1.52 -7.33
C ARG A 62 21.39 -2.13 -8.29
N ASP A 63 21.28 -3.39 -8.65
CA ASP A 63 22.19 -4.05 -9.59
C ASP A 63 22.08 -3.46 -10.99
N PHE A 64 20.87 -3.05 -11.41
CA PHE A 64 20.66 -2.42 -12.72
C PHE A 64 21.08 -0.93 -12.76
N PHE A 65 20.69 -0.14 -11.75
CA PHE A 65 20.92 1.32 -11.75
C PHE A 65 22.15 1.78 -10.93
N GLY A 66 22.84 0.87 -10.23
CA GLY A 66 23.92 1.15 -9.28
C GLY A 66 23.45 1.72 -7.94
N VAL A 67 22.28 2.38 -7.90
CA VAL A 67 21.62 2.91 -6.69
C VAL A 67 20.13 2.63 -6.73
N GLU A 68 19.48 2.56 -5.56
CA GLU A 68 18.02 2.39 -5.52
C GLU A 68 17.34 3.55 -6.26
N THR A 69 16.62 3.23 -7.32
CA THR A 69 16.09 4.19 -8.31
C THR A 69 14.64 3.87 -8.61
N CYS A 70 13.79 4.89 -8.72
CA CYS A 70 12.38 4.72 -9.11
C CYS A 70 12.28 4.17 -10.54
N GLU A 71 11.58 3.06 -10.73
CA GLU A 71 11.40 2.44 -12.05
C GLU A 71 10.61 3.35 -13.01
N SER A 72 9.73 4.21 -12.51
CA SER A 72 8.89 5.07 -13.35
C SER A 72 9.58 6.36 -13.80
N CYS A 73 10.29 7.06 -12.91
CA CYS A 73 10.88 8.37 -13.20
C CYS A 73 12.41 8.38 -13.20
N ILE A 74 13.04 7.21 -13.06
CA ILE A 74 14.49 7.01 -13.17
C ILE A 74 15.28 7.99 -12.28
N SER A 75 14.76 8.24 -11.07
CA SER A 75 15.39 9.11 -10.08
C SER A 75 15.76 8.31 -8.85
N ALA A 76 16.94 8.57 -8.29
CA ALA A 76 17.38 7.94 -7.04
C ALA A 76 16.35 8.14 -5.92
N VAL A 77 16.05 7.08 -5.19
CA VAL A 77 15.09 7.08 -4.08
C VAL A 77 15.81 6.99 -2.73
N VAL A 78 15.15 7.52 -1.70
CA VAL A 78 15.59 7.39 -0.31
C VAL A 78 14.81 6.27 0.38
N PRO A 79 15.40 5.54 1.34
CA PRO A 79 14.70 4.49 2.06
C PRO A 79 13.47 5.04 2.80
N GLY A 80 12.38 4.27 2.78
CA GLY A 80 11.16 4.59 3.51
C GLY A 80 11.41 4.69 5.02
N GLN A 81 10.89 5.74 5.64
CA GLN A 81 11.00 5.97 7.08
C GLN A 81 9.66 5.69 7.77
N LYS A 82 9.68 5.40 9.07
CA LYS A 82 8.43 5.22 9.82
C LYS A 82 7.65 6.54 9.81
N SER A 83 6.35 6.44 9.53
CA SER A 83 5.44 7.59 9.55
C SER A 83 5.50 8.28 10.92
N THR A 84 5.80 9.57 10.91
CA THR A 84 5.85 10.41 12.11
C THR A 84 4.76 11.47 12.01
N LYS A 85 3.97 11.63 13.08
CA LYS A 85 2.81 12.53 13.08
C LYS A 85 3.24 13.96 12.75
N GLY A 86 2.63 14.56 11.73
CA GLY A 86 2.86 15.95 11.32
C GLY A 86 4.01 16.15 10.32
N ILE A 87 4.77 15.10 9.98
CA ILE A 87 5.86 15.18 9.00
C ILE A 87 5.39 14.52 7.70
N SER A 88 5.42 15.29 6.61
CA SER A 88 5.19 14.73 5.28
C SER A 88 6.47 14.03 4.79
N PRO A 89 6.41 12.75 4.41
CA PRO A 89 7.59 12.07 3.87
C PRO A 89 8.07 12.70 2.55
N PRO A 90 9.36 12.58 2.22
CA PRO A 90 9.92 13.17 1.03
C PRO A 90 9.32 12.58 -0.24
N SER A 91 9.32 13.36 -1.33
CA SER A 91 8.71 12.97 -2.60
C SER A 91 9.42 11.80 -3.29
N ASN A 92 10.73 11.64 -3.05
CA ASN A 92 11.55 10.56 -3.56
C ASN A 92 11.66 9.36 -2.58
N GLU A 93 10.80 9.27 -1.57
CA GLU A 93 10.75 8.11 -0.67
C GLU A 93 10.41 6.83 -1.44
N ARG A 94 11.17 5.76 -1.21
CA ARG A 94 10.96 4.44 -1.82
C ARG A 94 9.64 3.84 -1.36
N GLN A 95 8.87 3.37 -2.33
CA GLN A 95 7.60 2.66 -2.16
C GLN A 95 7.66 1.38 -2.99
N PHE A 96 7.12 0.30 -2.44
CA PHE A 96 6.89 -0.94 -3.18
C PHE A 96 5.40 -1.06 -3.39
N ASP A 97 5.01 -1.29 -4.63
CA ASP A 97 3.60 -1.37 -4.98
C ASP A 97 3.37 -2.43 -6.06
N HIS A 98 2.15 -2.94 -6.10
CA HIS A 98 1.77 -3.90 -7.11
C HIS A 98 1.51 -3.24 -8.46
N ILE A 99 1.70 -3.99 -9.54
CA ILE A 99 1.28 -3.60 -10.89
C ILE A 99 -0.23 -3.81 -11.01
N GLU A 100 -0.68 -5.01 -10.64
CA GLU A 100 -2.10 -5.36 -10.48
C GLU A 100 -2.46 -5.41 -9.00
N ALA A 101 -3.48 -4.63 -8.62
CA ALA A 101 -3.93 -4.57 -7.23
C ALA A 101 -4.50 -5.91 -6.74
N ASP A 102 -4.33 -6.19 -5.45
CA ASP A 102 -4.89 -7.39 -4.78
C ASP A 102 -6.41 -7.54 -5.02
N SER A 103 -7.15 -6.41 -5.07
CA SER A 103 -8.60 -6.41 -5.34
C SER A 103 -8.98 -6.94 -6.73
N ARG A 104 -8.03 -6.99 -7.66
CA ARG A 104 -8.17 -7.54 -9.02
C ARG A 104 -7.51 -8.92 -9.16
N GLY A 105 -7.06 -9.53 -8.06
CA GLY A 105 -6.38 -10.83 -8.07
C GLY A 105 -4.87 -10.76 -8.26
N GLY A 106 -4.26 -9.58 -8.11
CA GLY A 106 -2.81 -9.43 -8.16
C GLY A 106 -2.10 -10.30 -7.12
N SER A 107 -1.00 -10.95 -7.53
CA SER A 107 -0.20 -11.78 -6.62
C SER A 107 0.81 -10.95 -5.83
N ASN A 108 1.30 -11.48 -4.71
CA ASN A 108 2.32 -10.83 -3.88
C ASN A 108 3.76 -11.20 -4.30
N ASP A 109 3.95 -11.54 -5.57
CA ASP A 109 5.22 -12.03 -6.10
C ASP A 109 6.09 -10.90 -6.64
N GLU A 110 7.36 -11.23 -6.90
CA GLU A 110 8.34 -10.35 -7.53
C GLU A 110 7.88 -9.85 -8.91
N ASN A 111 7.13 -10.64 -9.67
CA ASN A 111 6.66 -10.25 -11.00
C ASN A 111 5.54 -9.19 -10.97
N ASN A 112 4.75 -9.17 -9.91
CA ASN A 112 3.67 -8.19 -9.74
C ASN A 112 4.12 -6.99 -8.89
N THR A 113 5.38 -6.94 -8.44
CA THR A 113 5.88 -5.87 -7.56
C THR A 113 6.88 -4.98 -8.29
N GLN A 114 6.78 -3.67 -8.07
CA GLN A 114 7.73 -2.69 -8.59
C GLN A 114 8.11 -1.62 -7.55
N LEU A 115 9.31 -1.06 -7.74
CA LEU A 115 9.88 -0.02 -6.88
C LEU A 115 9.61 1.36 -7.48
N LEU A 116 8.88 2.18 -6.75
CA LEU A 116 8.48 3.53 -7.17
C LEU A 116 8.85 4.56 -6.10
N CYS A 117 9.04 5.82 -6.50
CA CYS A 117 9.09 6.92 -5.55
C CYS A 117 7.67 7.29 -5.09
N ARG A 118 7.55 7.93 -3.92
CA ARG A 118 6.28 8.41 -3.37
C ARG A 118 5.50 9.28 -4.35
N LYS A 119 6.17 10.16 -5.10
CA LYS A 119 5.54 11.02 -6.13
C LYS A 119 4.88 10.18 -7.23
N CYS A 120 5.62 9.27 -7.86
CA CYS A 120 5.08 8.40 -8.90
C CYS A 120 4.02 7.46 -8.36
N ASN A 121 4.25 6.83 -7.21
CA ASN A 121 3.30 5.91 -6.61
C ASN A 121 1.93 6.58 -6.34
N ARG A 122 1.95 7.82 -5.83
CA ARG A 122 0.73 8.61 -5.64
C ARG A 122 0.09 9.04 -6.97
N GLY A 123 0.89 9.41 -7.96
CA GLY A 123 0.42 9.78 -9.29
C GLY A 123 -0.39 8.66 -9.98
N PHE A 124 -0.02 7.40 -9.71
CA PHE A 124 -0.71 6.23 -10.23
C PHE A 124 -1.68 5.58 -9.24
N SER A 125 -2.01 6.22 -8.12
CA SER A 125 -2.91 5.63 -7.10
C SER A 125 -4.33 5.34 -7.63
N ASN A 126 -4.81 6.14 -8.58
CA ASN A 126 -6.15 6.01 -9.17
C ASN A 126 -6.14 5.43 -10.60
N ASN A 127 -4.96 5.17 -11.16
CA ASN A 127 -4.78 4.75 -12.55
C ASN A 127 -4.14 3.36 -12.61
N SER A 128 -4.28 2.67 -13.74
CA SER A 128 -3.50 1.46 -13.98
C SER A 128 -2.01 1.80 -14.01
N LYS A 129 -1.21 1.02 -13.27
CA LYS A 129 0.25 1.10 -13.28
C LYS A 129 0.75 0.15 -14.35
N PRO A 130 1.46 0.62 -15.40
CA PRO A 130 2.16 -0.29 -16.28
C PRO A 130 3.34 -0.95 -15.52
N ASN A 131 3.88 -2.01 -16.10
CA ASN A 131 5.09 -2.65 -15.58
C ASN A 131 6.32 -1.82 -15.98
N PHE A 132 6.74 -0.90 -15.12
CA PHE A 132 7.88 -0.01 -15.40
C PHE A 132 9.21 -0.76 -15.47
N ARG A 133 9.33 -1.91 -14.79
CA ARG A 133 10.53 -2.76 -14.87
C ARG A 133 10.70 -3.32 -16.28
N ILE A 134 9.62 -3.73 -16.94
CA ILE A 134 9.68 -4.20 -18.33
C ILE A 134 9.92 -3.02 -19.27
N LEU A 135 9.12 -1.95 -19.15
CA LEU A 135 9.19 -0.82 -20.06
C LEU A 135 10.57 -0.14 -20.04
N ASN A 136 11.06 0.21 -18.86
CA ASN A 136 12.24 1.08 -18.75
C ASN A 136 13.56 0.30 -18.61
N ARG A 137 13.54 -1.01 -18.29
CA ARG A 137 14.77 -1.82 -18.26
C ARG A 137 15.08 -2.48 -19.61
N ILE A 138 14.06 -2.73 -20.46
CA ILE A 138 14.29 -3.26 -21.83
C ILE A 138 14.84 -2.16 -22.74
N ASP A 139 14.36 -0.93 -22.60
CA ASP A 139 14.83 0.22 -23.39
C ASP A 139 16.22 0.74 -22.96
N GLY A 140 16.74 0.29 -21.80
CA GLY A 140 18.07 0.64 -21.28
C GLY A 140 19.19 -0.35 -21.65
N ALA A 141 18.88 -1.41 -22.41
CA ALA A 141 19.87 -2.32 -23.00
C ALA A 141 20.32 -1.81 -24.37
N GLN A 142 20.97 -0.64 -24.40
CA GLN A 142 21.76 -0.14 -25.54
C GLN A 142 23.08 0.44 -25.03
#